data_AF-A0A2A4Q4Z3-F1
#
_entry.id   AF-A0A2A4Q4Z3-F1
#
_cell.length_a   1.000
_cell.length_b   1.000
_cell.length_c   1.000
_cell.angle_alpha   90.00
_cell.angle_beta   90.00
_cell.angle_gamma   90.00
#
_symmetry.space_group_name_H-M   'P 1'
#
loop_
_entity.id
_entity.type
_entity.pdbx_description
1 polymer ?
#
loop_
_entity_poly.entity_id
_entity_poly.type
_entity_poly.pdbx_seq_one_letter_code
_entity_poly.pdbx_strand_id
1 'polypeptide(L)'
;RDIEAELITELSKSKNTVIACGGGTPCFGNNMSVMNDSGYTVYLELNENELFTRLNNEKDNRPLITDLNEDKLKAYIQKTLSKRMPFYLQAQEVINANIKNVPEITEDILRLLP
;
A
#
# COMPACT_ATOMS: atom_id res chain seq x y z
N ARG A 1 1.51 3.07 -17.04
CA ARG A 1 1.32 2.06 -15.98
C ARG A 1 2.09 0.79 -16.30
N ASP A 2 2.30 0.47 -17.57
CA ASP A 2 3.15 -0.66 -18.00
C ASP A 2 4.59 -0.56 -17.44
N ILE A 3 5.14 0.65 -17.34
CA ILE A 3 6.44 0.93 -16.69
C ILE A 3 6.48 0.46 -15.22
N GLU A 4 5.39 0.59 -14.45
CA GLU A 4 5.36 0.10 -13.06
C GLU A 4 5.36 -1.44 -12.99
N ALA A 5 4.69 -2.10 -13.93
CA ALA A 5 4.67 -3.56 -14.01
C ALA A 5 6.03 -4.13 -14.42
N GLU A 6 6.70 -3.48 -15.39
CA GLU A 6 8.09 -3.79 -15.75
C GLU A 6 9.04 -3.61 -14.56
N LEU A 7 8.90 -2.49 -13.84
CA LEU A 7 9.73 -2.19 -12.67
C LEU A 7 9.54 -3.21 -11.54
N ILE A 8 8.30 -3.63 -11.23
CA ILE A 8 8.06 -4.69 -10.25
C ILE A 8 8.78 -5.97 -10.67
N THR A 9 8.66 -6.35 -11.94
CA THR A 9 9.27 -7.59 -12.46
C THR A 9 10.79 -7.55 -12.44
N GLU A 10 11.38 -6.36 -12.57
CA GLU A 10 12.82 -6.16 -12.41
C GLU A 10 13.23 -6.18 -10.94
N LEU A 11 12.57 -5.39 -10.09
CA LEU A 11 12.85 -5.28 -8.67
C LEU A 11 12.61 -6.60 -7.93
N SER A 12 11.71 -7.45 -8.43
CA SER A 12 11.42 -8.76 -7.87
C SER A 12 12.59 -9.74 -7.98
N LYS A 13 13.61 -9.42 -8.80
CA LYS A 13 14.84 -10.19 -8.92
C LYS A 13 15.91 -9.77 -7.89
N SER A 14 15.70 -8.65 -7.21
CA SER A 14 16.62 -8.14 -6.18
C SER A 14 16.55 -9.00 -4.93
N LYS A 15 17.71 -9.23 -4.29
CA LYS A 15 17.81 -9.95 -3.00
C LYS A 15 17.96 -8.95 -1.86
N ASN A 16 17.50 -9.33 -0.67
CA ASN A 16 17.64 -8.55 0.57
C ASN A 16 17.20 -7.08 0.43
N THR A 17 16.08 -6.85 -0.26
CA THR A 17 15.56 -5.51 -0.56
C THR A 17 14.15 -5.34 -0.02
N VAL A 18 13.86 -4.17 0.53
CA VAL A 18 12.50 -3.76 0.93
C VAL A 18 11.97 -2.79 -0.10
N ILE A 19 10.78 -3.06 -0.64
CA ILE A 19 10.16 -2.26 -1.69
C ILE A 19 8.84 -1.67 -1.18
N ALA A 20 8.80 -0.35 -1.00
CA ALA A 20 7.55 0.36 -0.75
C ALA A 20 6.80 0.52 -2.08
N CYS A 21 5.65 -0.15 -2.22
CA CYS A 21 4.85 -0.11 -3.43
C CYS A 21 3.85 1.07 -3.43
N GLY A 22 3.59 1.65 -4.60
CA GLY A 22 2.51 2.62 -4.75
C GLY A 22 1.16 1.98 -4.48
N GLY A 23 0.20 2.74 -3.94
CA GLY A 23 -1.10 2.17 -3.56
C GLY A 23 -1.91 1.60 -4.74
N GLY A 24 -1.64 2.00 -5.98
CA GLY A 24 -2.30 1.42 -7.17
C GLY A 24 -1.60 0.17 -7.72
N THR A 25 -0.36 -0.05 -7.31
CA THR A 25 0.57 -1.00 -7.92
C THR A 25 0.10 -2.46 -7.84
N PRO A 26 -0.45 -2.97 -6.72
CA PRO A 26 -0.97 -4.35 -6.66
C PRO A 26 -2.21 -4.60 -7.54
N CYS A 27 -2.93 -3.55 -7.93
CA CYS A 27 -4.24 -3.66 -8.59
C CYS A 27 -4.16 -3.73 -10.12
N PHE A 28 -2.95 -3.79 -10.69
CA PHE A 28 -2.73 -3.75 -12.13
C PHE A 28 -2.19 -5.10 -12.63
N GLY A 29 -2.82 -5.63 -13.68
CA GLY A 29 -2.40 -6.90 -14.30
C GLY A 29 -2.31 -8.03 -13.29
N ASN A 30 -1.16 -8.72 -13.28
CA ASN A 30 -0.82 -9.80 -12.36
C ASN A 30 0.18 -9.36 -11.27
N ASN A 31 0.34 -8.06 -11.03
CA ASN A 31 1.37 -7.53 -10.12
C ASN A 31 1.32 -8.16 -8.73
N MET A 32 0.12 -8.31 -8.15
CA MET A 32 -0.03 -8.94 -6.83
C MET A 32 0.49 -10.39 -6.81
N SER A 33 0.22 -11.17 -7.86
CA SER A 33 0.76 -12.52 -8.02
C SER A 33 2.28 -12.49 -8.10
N VAL A 34 2.84 -11.65 -8.98
CA VAL A 34 4.30 -11.52 -9.17
C VAL A 34 4.99 -11.14 -7.86
N MET A 35 4.41 -10.21 -7.09
CA MET A 35 4.90 -9.80 -5.78
C MET A 35 4.90 -10.96 -4.78
N ASN A 36 3.83 -11.75 -4.73
CA ASN A 36 3.73 -12.94 -3.88
C ASN A 36 4.70 -14.06 -4.30
N ASP A 37 4.89 -14.26 -5.59
CA ASP A 37 5.74 -15.33 -6.13
C ASP A 37 7.24 -15.01 -5.96
N SER A 38 7.59 -13.73 -5.86
CA SER A 38 8.99 -13.29 -5.82
C SER A 38 9.49 -12.84 -4.45
N GLY A 39 8.60 -12.72 -3.45
CA GLY A 39 8.98 -12.21 -2.14
C GLY A 39 7.88 -12.35 -1.09
N TYR A 40 8.08 -11.69 0.05
CA TYR A 40 7.13 -11.66 1.15
C TYR A 40 6.35 -10.34 1.13
N THR A 41 5.04 -10.40 0.94
CA THR A 41 4.19 -9.21 0.83
C THR A 41 3.50 -8.90 2.15
N VAL A 42 3.62 -7.64 2.56
CA VAL A 42 2.99 -7.13 3.79
C VAL A 42 2.04 -6.00 3.44
N TYR A 43 0.76 -6.17 3.77
CA TYR A 43 -0.22 -5.10 3.70
C TYR A 43 -0.30 -4.37 5.04
N LEU A 44 -0.03 -3.06 5.02
CA LEU A 44 -0.22 -2.17 6.16
C LEU A 44 -1.65 -1.62 6.15
N GLU A 45 -2.52 -2.25 6.93
CA GLU A 45 -3.93 -1.90 7.00
C GLU A 45 -4.14 -0.62 7.83
N LEU A 46 -4.82 0.35 7.23
CA LEU A 46 -5.27 1.58 7.87
C LEU A 46 -6.76 1.76 7.62
N ASN A 47 -7.48 2.23 8.64
CA ASN A 47 -8.88 2.58 8.55
C ASN A 47 -9.05 3.92 7.82
N GLU A 48 -10.27 4.20 7.38
CA GLU A 48 -10.59 5.38 6.58
C GLU A 48 -10.28 6.70 7.30
N ASN A 49 -10.48 6.75 8.62
CA ASN A 49 -10.24 7.96 9.42
C ASN A 49 -8.76 8.30 9.53
N GLU A 50 -7.92 7.29 9.72
CA GLU A 50 -6.47 7.44 9.79
C GLU A 50 -5.90 7.81 8.41
N LEU A 51 -6.41 7.17 7.35
CA LEU A 51 -6.08 7.54 5.97
C LEU A 51 -6.50 8.98 5.66
N PHE A 52 -7.68 9.40 6.10
CA PHE A 52 -8.15 10.77 5.91
C PHE A 52 -7.23 11.77 6.59
N THR A 53 -6.91 11.55 7.86
CA THR A 53 -6.02 12.43 8.63
C THR A 53 -4.67 12.59 7.95
N ARG A 54 -4.03 11.47 7.57
CA ARG A 54 -2.73 11.49 6.88
C ARG A 54 -2.78 12.19 5.52
N LEU A 55 -3.78 11.85 4.71
CA LEU A 55 -3.90 12.40 3.36
C LEU A 55 -4.29 13.88 3.36
N ASN A 56 -5.07 14.33 4.35
CA ASN A 56 -5.42 15.74 4.50
C ASN A 56 -4.20 16.57 4.88
N ASN A 57 -3.30 16.04 5.73
CA ASN A 57 -2.06 16.71 6.13
C ASN A 57 -1.02 16.77 5.00
N GLU A 58 -1.03 15.83 4.06
CA GLU A 58 -0.09 15.77 2.93
C GLU A 58 -0.70 16.16 1.58
N LYS A 59 -1.88 16.79 1.61
CA LYS A 59 -2.72 17.01 0.44
C LYS A 59 -2.05 17.82 -0.67
N ASP A 60 -1.20 18.77 -0.31
CA ASP A 60 -0.48 19.65 -1.23
C ASP A 60 0.57 18.90 -2.07
N ASN A 61 1.07 17.76 -1.58
CA ASN A 61 2.07 16.95 -2.25
C ASN A 61 1.47 15.82 -3.11
N ARG A 62 0.14 15.76 -3.21
CA ARG A 62 -0.58 14.61 -3.80
C ARG A 62 -1.57 15.06 -4.88
N PRO A 63 -1.13 15.20 -6.15
CA PRO A 63 -1.91 15.79 -7.23
C PRO A 63 -3.33 15.21 -7.43
N LEU A 64 -3.53 13.93 -7.11
CA LEU A 64 -4.82 13.25 -7.25
C LEU A 64 -5.87 13.70 -6.22
N ILE A 65 -5.46 14.31 -5.11
CA ILE A 65 -6.36 14.70 -4.02
C ILE A 65 -6.24 16.17 -3.63
N THR A 66 -5.30 16.93 -4.19
CA THR A 66 -5.00 18.33 -3.82
C THR A 66 -6.24 19.23 -3.88
N ASP A 67 -7.11 19.06 -4.88
CA ASP A 67 -8.30 19.92 -5.08
C ASP A 67 -9.59 19.40 -4.40
N LEU A 68 -9.52 18.29 -3.67
CA LEU A 68 -10.71 17.70 -3.05
C LEU A 68 -11.03 18.39 -1.72
N ASN A 69 -12.27 18.81 -1.49
CA ASN A 69 -12.67 19.19 -0.12
C ASN A 69 -12.77 17.94 0.78
N GLU A 70 -12.98 18.12 2.08
CA GLU A 70 -12.99 17.01 3.04
C GLU A 70 -13.98 15.90 2.67
N ASP A 71 -15.21 16.25 2.30
CA ASP A 71 -16.24 15.28 1.92
C ASP A 71 -15.85 14.48 0.67
N LYS A 72 -15.31 15.16 -0.34
CA LYS A 72 -14.79 14.51 -1.55
C LYS A 72 -13.58 13.64 -1.25
N LEU A 73 -12.71 14.04 -0.31
CA LEU A 73 -11.56 13.24 0.11
C LEU A 73 -12.01 11.96 0.81
N LYS A 74 -12.97 12.03 1.74
CA LYS A 74 -13.55 10.85 2.39
C LYS A 74 -14.18 9.89 1.37
N ALA A 75 -14.99 10.40 0.46
CA ALA A 75 -15.60 9.61 -0.61
C ALA A 75 -14.54 8.98 -1.54
N TYR A 76 -13.45 9.71 -1.83
CA TYR A 76 -12.33 9.20 -2.61
C TYR A 76 -11.62 8.05 -1.90
N ILE A 77 -11.34 8.18 -0.60
CA ILE A 77 -10.70 7.14 0.22
C ILE A 77 -11.57 5.89 0.25
N GLN A 78 -12.86 6.01 0.59
CA GLN A 78 -13.83 4.92 0.62
C GLN A 78 -13.88 4.15 -0.70
N LYS A 79 -14.06 4.87 -1.80
CA LYS A 79 -14.13 4.29 -3.15
C LYS A 79 -12.83 3.62 -3.55
N THR A 80 -11.69 4.24 -3.21
CA THR A 80 -10.37 3.71 -3.56
C THR A 80 -10.06 2.46 -2.75
N LEU A 81 -10.27 2.48 -1.43
CA LEU A 81 -10.02 1.35 -0.56
C LEU A 81 -10.90 0.16 -0.94
N SER A 82 -12.19 0.37 -1.15
CA SER A 82 -13.12 -0.68 -1.59
C SER A 82 -12.69 -1.36 -2.89
N LYS A 83 -12.18 -0.59 -3.86
CA LYS A 83 -11.70 -1.14 -5.14
C LYS A 83 -10.39 -1.91 -5.02
N ARG A 84 -9.54 -1.55 -4.06
CA ARG A 84 -8.19 -2.11 -3.91
C ARG A 84 -8.14 -3.25 -2.90
N MET A 85 -9.10 -3.31 -1.98
CA MET A 85 -9.18 -4.33 -0.93
C MET A 85 -9.07 -5.77 -1.45
N PRO A 86 -9.71 -6.16 -2.58
CA PRO A 86 -9.56 -7.52 -3.12
C PRO A 86 -8.12 -7.90 -3.50
N PHE A 87 -7.26 -6.91 -3.77
CA PHE A 87 -5.84 -7.13 -4.08
C PHE A 87 -4.99 -7.06 -2.81
N TYR A 88 -5.24 -6.08 -1.95
CA TYR A 88 -4.49 -5.92 -0.69
C TYR A 88 -4.64 -7.13 0.23
N LEU A 89 -5.82 -7.74 0.28
CA LEU A 89 -6.07 -8.96 1.07
C LEU A 89 -5.41 -10.23 0.48
N GLN A 90 -4.77 -10.15 -0.68
CA GLN A 90 -3.96 -11.25 -1.21
C GLN A 90 -2.52 -11.22 -0.69
N ALA A 91 -2.14 -10.19 0.09
CA ALA A 91 -0.83 -10.14 0.73
C ALA A 91 -0.64 -11.33 1.69
N GLN A 92 0.60 -11.79 1.84
CA GLN A 92 0.94 -12.92 2.71
C GLN A 92 0.74 -12.58 4.20
N GLU A 93 0.93 -11.32 4.56
CA GLU A 93 0.66 -10.81 5.90
C GLU A 93 -0.14 -9.51 5.86
N VAL A 94 -1.04 -9.33 6.85
CA VAL A 94 -1.77 -8.10 7.07
C VAL A 94 -1.44 -7.55 8.46
N ILE A 95 -0.75 -6.42 8.51
CA ILE A 95 -0.43 -5.73 9.76
C ILE A 95 -1.40 -4.57 9.95
N ASN A 96 -2.14 -4.60 11.05
CA ASN A 96 -2.97 -3.46 11.46
C ASN A 96 -2.09 -2.30 11.93
N ALA A 97 -1.91 -1.31 11.06
CA ALA A 97 -1.08 -0.13 11.29
C ALA A 97 -1.84 1.03 11.98
N ASN A 98 -3.12 0.84 12.33
CA ASN A 98 -3.91 1.87 13.02
C ASN A 98 -3.51 2.07 14.49
N ILE A 99 -3.02 1.02 15.13
CA ILE A 99 -2.74 0.99 16.57
C ILE A 99 -1.26 0.90 16.89
N LYS A 100 -0.39 0.97 15.86
CA LYS A 100 1.04 0.76 15.99
C LYS A 100 1.81 1.95 15.45
N ASN A 101 2.88 2.32 16.14
CA ASN A 101 3.85 3.29 15.65
C ASN A 101 4.86 2.62 14.69
N VAL A 102 5.68 3.44 14.02
CA VAL A 102 6.67 2.96 13.04
C VAL A 102 7.64 1.93 13.63
N PRO A 103 8.24 2.15 14.82
CA PRO A 103 9.06 1.12 15.48
C PRO A 103 8.34 -0.23 15.67
N GLU A 104 7.11 -0.22 16.18
CA GLU A 104 6.32 -1.44 16.41
C GLU A 104 6.04 -2.20 15.10
N ILE A 105 5.61 -1.47 14.05
CA ILE A 105 5.39 -2.07 12.72
C ILE A 105 6.68 -2.66 12.16
N THR A 106 7.80 -1.96 12.35
CA THR A 106 9.11 -2.41 11.87
C THR A 106 9.53 -3.69 12.57
N GLU A 107 9.34 -3.76 13.90
CA GLU A 107 9.64 -4.96 14.67
C GLU A 107 8.78 -6.16 14.24
N ASP A 108 7.48 -5.94 14.00
CA ASP A 108 6.62 -6.99 13.48
C ASP A 108 7.07 -7.49 12.11
N ILE A 109 7.42 -6.58 11.18
CA ILE A 109 7.96 -6.96 9.88
C ILE A 109 9.24 -7.79 10.04
N LEU A 110 10.16 -7.37 10.92
CA LEU A 110 11.41 -8.10 11.15
C LEU A 110 11.19 -9.51 11.72
N ARG A 111 10.15 -9.72 12.53
CA ARG A 111 9.81 -11.04 13.07
C ARG A 111 9.23 -12.00 12.04
N LEU A 112 8.72 -11.48 10.92
CA LEU A 112 8.14 -12.27 9.83
C LEU A 112 9.19 -12.71 8.81
N LEU A 113 10.36 -12.07 8.83
CA LEU A 113 11.46 -12.41 7.93
C LEU A 113 12.25 -13.61 8.50
N PRO A 114 12.60 -14.61 7.67
CA PRO A 114 13.39 -15.78 8.08
C PRO A 114 14.85 -15.45 8.40
#